data_AF-A0A3C1A7C1-F1
#
_entry.id   AF-A0A3C1A7C1-F1
#
_cell.length_a   1.000
_cell.length_b   1.000
_cell.length_c   1.000
_cell.angle_alpha   90.00
_cell.angle_beta   90.00
_cell.angle_gamma   90.00
#
_symmetry.space_group_name_H-M   'P 1'
#
loop_
_entity.id
_entity.type
_entity.pdbx_description
1 polymer ?
#
loop_
_entity_poly.entity_id
_entity_poly.type
_entity_poly.pdbx_seq_one_letter_code
_entity_poly.pdbx_strand_id
1 'polypeptide(L)'
;MKKKEIEKIFPNVTDGQLKELETLEKEAYEKGKKETEELYKKSELERLINDGIAKSGAKNVKAVKALLELEKIGLSDGKMSGLSEQIEELKKSCGYLFDAEEKKPHFTAQNKGAKELTKKSFEALGYKKRLKLFLENPALYKQLQER
;
A
#
# COMPACT_ATOMS: atom_id res chain seq x y z
N MET A 1 31.19 2.90 -25.23
CA MET A 1 31.66 1.78 -26.12
C MET A 1 33.15 1.55 -25.92
N LYS A 2 33.75 0.43 -26.35
CA LYS A 2 35.22 0.26 -26.19
C LYS A 2 35.95 1.08 -27.27
N LYS A 3 37.06 1.77 -26.94
CA LYS A 3 37.89 2.58 -27.88
C LYS A 3 38.15 1.88 -29.22
N LYS A 4 38.50 0.60 -29.19
CA LYS A 4 38.76 -0.23 -30.39
C LYS A 4 37.55 -0.44 -31.31
N GLU A 5 36.33 -0.30 -30.80
CA GLU A 5 35.09 -0.41 -31.59
C GLU A 5 34.79 0.93 -32.28
N ILE A 6 35.04 2.04 -31.59
CA ILE A 6 34.89 3.40 -32.14
C ILE A 6 35.88 3.62 -33.28
N GLU A 7 37.14 3.22 -33.11
CA GLU A 7 38.17 3.30 -34.17
C GLU A 7 37.84 2.44 -35.40
N LYS A 8 37.13 1.31 -35.22
CA LYS A 8 36.68 0.48 -36.35
C LYS A 8 35.55 1.12 -37.16
N ILE A 9 34.67 1.87 -36.50
CA ILE A 9 33.52 2.53 -37.14
C ILE A 9 33.93 3.91 -37.69
N PHE A 10 34.84 4.59 -36.99
CA PHE A 10 35.35 5.92 -37.32
C PHE A 10 36.89 5.87 -37.43
N PRO A 11 37.45 5.43 -38.56
CA PRO A 11 38.89 5.19 -38.71
C PRO A 11 39.77 6.45 -38.62
N ASN A 12 39.17 7.64 -38.76
CA ASN A 12 39.86 8.94 -38.66
C ASN A 12 39.57 9.67 -37.34
N VAL A 13 39.01 9.00 -36.34
CA VAL A 13 38.74 9.61 -35.04
C VAL A 13 40.04 10.05 -34.36
N THR A 14 40.07 11.29 -33.89
CA THR A 14 41.25 11.84 -33.19
C THR A 14 41.20 11.52 -31.70
N ASP A 15 42.36 11.51 -31.03
CA ASP A 15 42.41 11.35 -29.57
C ASP A 15 41.65 12.45 -28.82
N GLY A 16 41.53 13.65 -29.39
CA GLY A 16 40.70 14.74 -28.85
C GLY A 16 39.21 14.39 -28.88
N GLN A 17 38.72 13.89 -30.02
CA GLN A 17 37.33 13.44 -30.18
C GLN A 17 37.00 12.22 -29.30
N LEU A 18 37.96 11.31 -29.11
CA LEU A 18 37.81 10.17 -28.19
C LEU A 18 37.63 10.63 -26.73
N LYS A 19 38.42 11.60 -26.27
CA LYS A 19 38.28 12.17 -24.91
C LYS A 19 36.96 12.91 -24.73
N GLU A 20 36.51 13.64 -25.74
CA GLU A 20 35.22 14.32 -25.73
C GLU A 20 34.07 13.32 -25.62
N LEU A 21 34.14 12.22 -26.38
CA LEU A 21 33.15 11.15 -26.34
C LEU A 21 33.10 10.44 -24.97
N GLU A 22 34.26 10.16 -24.37
CA GLU A 22 34.35 9.61 -23.00
C GLU A 22 33.75 10.55 -21.96
N THR A 23 33.90 11.87 -22.15
CA THR A 23 33.35 12.89 -21.25
C THR A 23 31.83 12.94 -21.38
N LEU A 24 31.32 12.98 -22.61
CA LEU A 24 29.89 12.89 -22.94
C LEU A 24 29.23 11.61 -22.39
N GLU A 25 29.89 10.45 -22.53
CA GLU A 25 29.38 9.19 -21.97
C GLU A 25 29.28 9.25 -20.44
N LYS A 26 30.29 9.81 -19.76
CA LYS A 26 30.27 9.99 -18.29
C LYS A 26 29.18 10.97 -17.86
N GLU A 27 29.06 12.11 -18.52
CA GLU A 27 28.02 13.10 -18.20
C GLU A 27 26.61 12.56 -18.42
N ALA A 28 26.39 11.84 -19.53
CA ALA A 28 25.11 11.18 -19.80
C ALA A 28 24.77 10.11 -18.76
N TYR A 29 25.77 9.32 -18.33
CA TYR A 29 25.60 8.33 -17.27
C TYR A 29 25.26 8.98 -15.93
N GLU A 30 26.02 9.98 -15.49
CA GLU A 30 25.78 10.70 -14.24
C GLU A 30 24.43 11.42 -14.23
N LYS A 31 24.05 12.02 -15.37
CA LYS A 31 22.74 12.63 -15.55
C LYS A 31 21.62 11.59 -15.45
N GLY A 32 21.73 10.49 -16.20
CA GLY A 32 20.74 9.41 -16.15
C GLY A 32 20.62 8.82 -14.74
N LYS A 33 21.74 8.63 -14.04
CA LYS A 33 21.74 8.16 -12.65
C LYS A 33 20.99 9.13 -11.73
N LYS A 34 21.29 10.43 -11.76
CA LYS A 34 20.57 11.44 -10.96
C LYS A 34 19.08 11.47 -11.26
N GLU A 35 18.70 11.46 -12.54
CA GLU A 35 17.29 11.43 -12.95
C GLU A 35 16.57 10.18 -12.44
N THR A 36 17.20 9.00 -12.54
CA THR A 36 16.62 7.76 -12.02
C THR A 36 16.47 7.78 -10.50
N GLU A 37 17.46 8.31 -9.78
CA GLU A 37 17.38 8.44 -8.31
C GLU A 37 16.28 9.43 -7.89
N GLU A 38 16.13 10.56 -8.60
CA GLU A 38 15.07 11.52 -8.35
C GLU A 38 13.68 10.95 -8.64
N LEU A 39 13.53 10.25 -9.77
CA LEU A 39 12.28 9.58 -10.13
C LEU A 39 11.92 8.49 -9.12
N TYR A 40 12.91 7.71 -8.69
CA TYR A 40 12.72 6.69 -7.66
C TYR A 40 12.23 7.30 -6.35
N LYS A 41 12.90 8.36 -5.86
CA LYS A 41 12.50 9.08 -4.63
C LYS A 41 11.09 9.66 -4.75
N LYS A 42 10.75 10.28 -5.89
CA LYS A 42 9.41 10.83 -6.15
C LYS A 42 8.35 9.73 -6.14
N SER A 43 8.59 8.62 -6.83
CA SER A 43 7.66 7.50 -6.90
C SER A 43 7.48 6.82 -5.54
N GLU A 44 8.54 6.69 -4.76
CA GLU A 44 8.48 6.11 -3.42
C GLU A 44 7.70 7.00 -2.46
N LEU A 45 7.97 8.30 -2.45
CA LEU A 45 7.23 9.28 -1.66
C LEU A 45 5.75 9.29 -2.05
N GLU A 46 5.44 9.29 -3.35
CA GLU A 46 4.07 9.21 -3.84
C GLU A 46 3.35 7.93 -3.37
N ARG A 47 4.02 6.77 -3.41
CA ARG A 47 3.48 5.51 -2.92
C ARG A 47 3.17 5.59 -1.43
N LEU A 48 4.11 6.09 -0.62
CA LEU A 48 3.94 6.22 0.82
C LEU A 48 2.79 7.16 1.21
N ILE A 49 2.64 8.28 0.48
CA ILE A 49 1.51 9.19 0.66
C ILE A 49 0.20 8.49 0.34
N ASN A 50 0.09 7.85 -0.83
CA ASN A 50 -1.12 7.16 -1.24
C ASN A 50 -1.50 6.05 -0.24
N ASP A 51 -0.52 5.28 0.25
CA ASP A 51 -0.70 4.25 1.27
C ASP A 51 -1.17 4.85 2.61
N GLY A 52 -0.58 5.98 3.03
CA GLY A 52 -0.96 6.68 4.25
C GLY A 52 -2.39 7.21 4.20
N ILE A 53 -2.79 7.80 3.07
CA ILE A 53 -4.16 8.26 2.83
C ILE A 53 -5.14 7.09 2.83
N ALA A 54 -4.81 6.00 2.12
CA ALA A 54 -5.68 4.81 2.08
C ALA A 54 -5.92 4.22 3.48
N LYS A 55 -4.86 4.13 4.30
CA LYS A 55 -4.94 3.64 5.69
C LYS A 55 -5.77 4.53 6.61
N SER A 56 -5.95 5.80 6.26
CA SER A 56 -6.77 6.73 7.06
C SER A 56 -8.28 6.54 6.89
N GLY A 57 -8.72 5.60 6.05
CA GLY A 57 -10.13 5.41 5.73
C GLY A 57 -10.64 6.42 4.69
N ALA A 58 -9.77 6.96 3.84
CA ALA A 58 -10.18 7.89 2.80
C ALA A 58 -11.08 7.19 1.76
N LYS A 59 -12.27 7.75 1.52
CA LYS A 59 -13.22 7.25 0.51
C LYS A 59 -12.68 7.40 -0.92
N ASN A 60 -11.84 8.42 -1.14
CA ASN A 60 -11.17 8.64 -2.41
C ASN A 60 -9.76 9.21 -2.17
N VAL A 61 -8.75 8.36 -2.35
CA VAL A 61 -7.34 8.70 -2.13
C VAL A 61 -6.90 9.89 -2.99
N LYS A 62 -7.36 9.97 -4.25
CA LYS A 62 -6.99 11.05 -5.17
C LYS A 62 -7.57 12.39 -4.73
N ALA A 63 -8.81 12.40 -4.24
CA ALA A 63 -9.46 13.61 -3.75
C ALA A 63 -8.78 14.13 -2.47
N VAL A 64 -8.53 13.25 -1.50
CA VAL A 64 -7.82 13.63 -0.27
C VAL A 64 -6.40 14.10 -0.58
N LYS A 65 -5.69 13.44 -1.48
CA LYS A 65 -4.34 13.86 -1.90
C LYS A 65 -4.31 15.26 -2.49
N ALA A 66 -5.32 15.64 -3.27
CA ALA A 66 -5.41 16.97 -3.88
C ALA A 66 -5.57 18.10 -2.85
N LEU A 67 -5.97 17.77 -1.62
CA LEU A 67 -6.14 18.72 -0.52
C LEU A 67 -4.91 18.78 0.40
N LEU A 68 -3.88 17.95 0.17
CA LEU A 68 -2.66 17.91 0.97
C LEU A 68 -1.62 18.91 0.47
N GLU A 69 -0.86 19.46 1.41
CA GLU A 69 0.32 20.27 1.13
C GLU A 69 1.53 19.35 1.01
N LEU A 70 1.75 18.81 -0.19
CA LEU A 70 2.81 17.83 -0.48
C LEU A 70 4.22 18.37 -0.18
N GLU A 71 4.44 19.68 -0.27
CA GLU A 71 5.72 20.32 0.03
C GLU A 71 6.09 20.26 1.51
N LYS A 72 5.10 20.14 2.40
CA LYS A 72 5.32 20.00 3.85
C LYS A 72 5.44 18.55 4.30
N ILE A 73 5.28 17.58 3.38
CA ILE A 73 5.42 16.16 3.68
C ILE A 73 6.87 15.76 3.47
N GLY A 74 7.55 15.44 4.56
CA GLY A 74 8.93 14.97 4.56
C GLY A 74 9.03 13.45 4.64
N LEU A 75 10.08 12.89 4.05
CA LEU A 75 10.49 11.51 4.26
C LEU A 75 11.89 11.52 4.89
N SER A 76 11.97 11.18 6.18
CA SER A 76 13.24 11.09 6.91
C SER A 76 13.34 9.71 7.55
N ASP A 77 14.45 9.00 7.30
CA ASP A 77 14.73 7.67 7.87
C ASP A 77 13.60 6.64 7.69
N GLY A 78 12.92 6.68 6.53
CA GLY A 78 11.79 5.80 6.23
C GLY A 78 10.51 6.11 7.00
N LYS A 79 10.48 7.20 7.78
CA LYS A 79 9.28 7.74 8.43
C LYS A 79 8.79 8.97 7.69
N MET A 80 7.51 8.95 7.35
CA MET A 80 6.83 10.08 6.73
C MET A 80 6.31 11.03 7.82
N SER A 81 6.73 12.28 7.77
CA SER A 81 6.29 13.35 8.67
C SER A 81 5.26 14.25 7.97
N GLY A 82 4.48 15.01 8.75
CA GLY A 82 3.49 15.97 8.23
C GLY A 82 2.19 15.35 7.68
N LEU A 83 2.23 14.15 7.08
CA LEU A 83 1.01 13.56 6.51
C LEU A 83 -0.08 13.30 7.56
N SER A 84 0.28 12.73 8.71
CA SER A 84 -0.71 12.36 9.73
C SER A 84 -1.44 13.57 10.29
N GLU A 85 -0.73 14.70 10.47
CA GLU A 85 -1.31 15.94 10.99
C GLU A 85 -2.31 16.53 9.99
N GLN A 86 -1.94 16.58 8.70
CA GLN A 86 -2.83 17.06 7.65
C GLN A 86 -4.07 16.18 7.48
N ILE A 87 -3.93 14.85 7.57
CA ILE A 87 -5.08 13.92 7.50
C ILE A 87 -6.03 14.15 8.68
N GLU A 88 -5.51 14.34 9.89
CA GLU A 88 -6.35 14.62 11.07
C GLU A 88 -7.06 15.98 10.99
N GLU A 89 -6.42 16.99 10.40
CA GLU A 89 -7.06 18.28 10.11
C GLU A 89 -8.17 18.15 9.05
N LEU A 90 -7.91 17.39 7.98
CA LEU A 90 -8.90 17.09 6.95
C LEU A 90 -10.07 16.25 7.48
N LYS A 91 -9.86 15.35 8.45
CA LYS A 91 -10.97 14.65 9.11
C LYS A 91 -11.88 15.60 9.88
N LYS A 92 -11.33 16.68 10.47
CA LYS A 92 -12.10 17.69 11.20
C LYS A 92 -12.87 18.62 10.27
N SER A 93 -12.22 19.12 9.21
CA SER A 93 -12.83 20.09 8.29
C SER A 93 -13.66 19.41 7.18
N CYS A 94 -13.22 18.25 6.72
CA CYS A 94 -13.74 17.51 5.58
C CYS A 94 -14.03 16.04 5.93
N GLY A 95 -14.59 15.77 7.11
CA GLY A 95 -14.86 14.41 7.60
C GLY A 95 -15.69 13.52 6.67
N TYR A 96 -16.52 14.11 5.79
CA TYR A 96 -17.28 13.37 4.78
C TYR A 96 -16.41 12.63 3.76
N LEU A 97 -15.15 13.04 3.57
CA LEU A 97 -14.16 12.38 2.70
C LEU A 97 -13.58 11.10 3.30
N PHE A 98 -13.79 10.88 4.59
CA PHE A 98 -13.31 9.72 5.32
C PHE A 98 -14.48 8.84 5.72
N ASP A 99 -14.20 7.56 5.85
CA ASP A 99 -15.10 6.63 6.50
C ASP A 99 -15.24 7.09 7.95
N ALA A 100 -16.49 7.11 8.42
CA ALA A 100 -16.71 7.20 9.85
C ALA A 100 -16.02 5.98 10.48
N GLU A 101 -15.41 6.14 11.65
CA GLU A 101 -15.17 5.00 12.52
C GLU A 101 -16.54 4.43 12.87
N GLU A 102 -17.07 3.57 11.99
CA GLU A 102 -18.25 2.78 12.27
C GLU A 102 -17.83 1.88 13.43
N LYS A 103 -18.19 2.30 14.65
CA LYS A 103 -18.64 1.36 15.66
C LYS A 103 -19.74 0.57 14.97
N LYS A 104 -19.37 -0.56 14.34
CA LYS A 104 -20.32 -1.49 13.75
C LYS A 104 -21.45 -1.62 14.75
N PRO A 105 -22.70 -1.30 14.38
CA PRO A 105 -23.79 -1.32 15.33
C PRO A 105 -23.78 -2.68 16.01
N HIS A 106 -23.53 -2.69 17.31
CA HIS A 106 -23.63 -3.92 18.09
C HIS A 106 -25.11 -4.21 18.21
N PHE A 107 -25.62 -5.00 17.27
CA PHE A 107 -27.03 -5.32 17.19
C PHE A 107 -27.35 -6.25 18.38
N THR A 108 -27.83 -5.69 19.49
CA THR A 108 -28.33 -6.45 20.65
C THR A 108 -29.73 -7.00 20.40
N ALA A 109 -30.18 -7.09 19.14
CA ALA A 109 -31.43 -7.77 18.84
C ALA A 109 -31.26 -9.23 19.23
N GLN A 110 -31.89 -9.58 20.35
CA GLN A 110 -32.20 -10.94 20.71
C GLN A 110 -32.97 -11.53 19.54
N ASN A 111 -32.25 -12.28 18.71
CA ASN A 111 -32.78 -13.00 17.56
C ASN A 111 -33.87 -13.94 18.07
N LYS A 112 -35.14 -13.53 18.04
CA LYS A 112 -36.31 -14.42 18.03
C LYS A 112 -36.39 -15.14 16.68
N GLY A 113 -35.31 -15.82 16.32
CA GLY A 113 -35.07 -16.40 15.00
C GLY A 113 -33.73 -17.10 14.83
N ALA A 114 -32.85 -17.07 15.84
CA ALA A 114 -31.75 -18.03 15.89
C ALA A 114 -32.37 -19.40 16.14
N LYS A 115 -32.58 -20.20 15.09
CA LYS A 115 -32.67 -21.64 15.25
C LYS A 115 -31.39 -22.04 15.98
N GLU A 116 -31.51 -22.31 17.27
CA GLU A 116 -30.48 -23.02 18.03
C GLU A 116 -30.01 -24.19 17.16
N LEU A 117 -28.70 -24.35 17.01
CA LEU A 117 -28.16 -25.55 16.39
C LEU A 117 -28.66 -26.71 17.26
N THR A 118 -29.69 -27.40 16.79
CA THR A 118 -30.20 -28.63 17.41
C THR A 118 -29.31 -29.79 16.98
N LYS A 119 -29.29 -30.88 17.77
CA LYS A 119 -28.56 -32.12 17.42
C LYS A 119 -28.83 -32.57 15.98
N LYS A 120 -30.09 -32.54 15.54
CA LYS A 120 -30.49 -32.88 14.16
C LYS A 120 -29.85 -31.98 13.11
N SER A 121 -29.78 -30.68 13.37
CA SER A 121 -29.12 -29.74 12.44
C SER A 121 -27.58 -29.86 12.46
N PHE A 122 -26.99 -30.29 13.59
CA PHE A 122 -25.57 -30.60 13.70
C PHE A 122 -25.20 -31.90 12.97
N GLU A 123 -26.03 -32.94 13.07
CA GLU A 123 -25.91 -34.18 12.31
C GLU A 123 -26.08 -33.97 10.80
N ALA A 124 -26.86 -32.96 10.39
CA ALA A 124 -26.97 -32.59 8.98
C ALA A 124 -25.76 -31.79 8.44
N LEU A 125 -24.85 -31.31 9.31
CA LEU A 125 -23.66 -30.58 8.85
C LEU A 125 -22.64 -31.51 8.21
N GLY A 126 -22.14 -31.13 7.03
CA GLY A 126 -21.00 -31.80 6.41
C GLY A 126 -19.69 -31.61 7.19
N TYR A 127 -18.74 -32.52 6.96
CA TYR A 127 -17.45 -32.61 7.67
C TYR A 127 -16.71 -31.28 7.84
N LYS A 128 -16.56 -30.50 6.75
CA LYS A 128 -15.85 -29.20 6.80
C LYS A 128 -16.49 -28.20 7.77
N LYS A 129 -17.81 -28.16 7.84
CA LYS A 129 -18.54 -27.25 8.74
C LYS A 129 -18.42 -27.70 10.19
N ARG A 130 -18.44 -29.00 10.44
CA ARG A 130 -18.19 -29.59 11.76
C ARG A 130 -16.77 -29.32 12.25
N LEU A 131 -15.77 -29.47 11.38
CA LEU A 131 -14.37 -29.17 11.69
C LEU A 131 -14.19 -27.69 12.04
N LYS A 132 -14.81 -26.78 11.28
CA LYS A 132 -14.80 -25.35 11.57
C LYS A 132 -15.43 -25.06 12.94
N LEU A 133 -16.57 -25.69 13.26
CA LEU A 133 -17.22 -25.55 14.56
C LEU A 133 -16.34 -26.07 15.71
N PHE A 134 -15.63 -27.17 15.51
CA PHE A 134 -14.68 -27.70 16.49
C PHE A 134 -13.51 -26.74 16.72
N LEU A 135 -12.96 -26.11 15.68
CA LEU A 135 -11.85 -25.17 15.79
C LEU A 135 -12.26 -23.82 16.42
N GLU A 136 -13.44 -23.32 16.07
CA GLU A 136 -13.93 -22.02 16.54
C GLU A 136 -14.61 -22.11 17.92
N ASN A 137 -15.31 -23.21 18.21
CA ASN A 137 -16.02 -23.40 19.47
C ASN A 137 -16.08 -24.90 19.91
N PRO A 138 -14.97 -25.42 20.49
CA PRO A 138 -14.89 -26.81 20.92
C PRO A 138 -15.93 -27.20 21.99
N ALA A 139 -16.33 -26.27 22.86
CA ALA A 139 -17.30 -26.52 23.92
C ALA A 139 -18.71 -26.76 23.35
N LEU A 140 -19.13 -25.92 22.40
CA LEU A 140 -20.41 -26.08 21.71
C LEU A 140 -20.43 -27.37 20.87
N TYR A 141 -19.32 -27.73 20.23
CA TYR A 141 -19.21 -28.98 19.50
C TYR A 141 -19.47 -30.20 20.40
N LYS A 142 -18.85 -30.27 21.58
CA LYS A 142 -19.06 -31.36 22.56
C LYS A 142 -20.50 -31.39 23.08
N GLN A 143 -21.06 -30.23 23.40
CA GLN A 143 -22.44 -30.12 23.88
C GLN A 143 -23.47 -30.62 22.84
N LEU A 144 -23.20 -30.43 21.54
CA LEU A 144 -24.05 -30.91 20.46
C LEU A 144 -23.85 -32.40 20.13
N GLN A 145 -22.74 -32.99 20.58
CA GLN A 145 -22.46 -34.42 20.47
C GLN A 145 -23.09 -35.22 21.63
N GLU A 146 -23.20 -34.61 22.81
CA GLU A 146 -23.70 -35.25 24.04
C GLU A 146 -25.22 -35.14 24.26
N ARG A 147 -25.88 -34.11 23.70
CA ARG A 147 -27.35 -34.06 23.55
C ARG A 147 -27.80 -35.11 22.55
#